data_AF-A0A537QDY0-F1
#
_entry.id   AF-A0A537QDY0-F1
#
_cell.length_a   1.000
_cell.length_b   1.000
_cell.length_c   1.000
_cell.angle_alpha   90.00
_cell.angle_beta   90.00
_cell.angle_gamma   90.00
#
_symmetry.space_group_name_H-M   'P 1'
#
loop_
_entity.id
_entity.type
_entity.pdbx_description
1 polymer ?
#
loop_
_entity_poly.entity_id
_entity_poly.type
_entity_poly.pdbx_seq_one_letter_code
_entity_poly.pdbx_strand_id
1 'polypeptide(L)'
;PPGTPRWGSEWKKAVAHYYRRNMTISIHATCLSYRHNYLDLDPTYKDAYGLPLLRMTFDWNENELRMMKYLNERCIEIGRALNGSRLGGTNKGTHFGITGYQSTHNVGGAVMGSNPSTSVVNKYLQSWDVSNLFVVGGSAFPQQPANGPTETIGMLACWAADAIKDYVRNPASLV
;
A
#
# COMPACT_ATOMS: atom_id res chain seq x y z
N PRO A 1 -17.05 21.63 -6.91
CA PRO A 1 -17.81 20.42 -6.48
C PRO A 1 -18.37 19.70 -7.72
N PRO A 2 -18.93 18.48 -7.61
CA PRO A 2 -19.61 17.84 -8.73
C PRO A 2 -20.65 18.76 -9.37
N GLY A 3 -20.70 18.80 -10.70
CA GLY A 3 -21.58 19.67 -11.48
C GLY A 3 -21.13 21.13 -11.63
N THR A 4 -19.98 21.54 -11.08
CA THR A 4 -19.40 22.87 -11.35
C THR A 4 -18.68 22.87 -12.72
N PRO A 5 -18.94 23.85 -13.61
CA PRO A 5 -18.16 24.01 -14.85
C PRO A 5 -16.66 24.13 -14.57
N ARG A 6 -15.81 23.69 -15.50
CA ARG A 6 -14.34 23.72 -15.32
C ARG A 6 -13.71 25.10 -15.54
N TRP A 7 -14.48 26.06 -16.07
CA TRP A 7 -14.03 27.41 -16.38
C TRP A 7 -15.21 28.40 -16.36
N GLY A 8 -14.92 29.70 -16.47
CA GLY A 8 -15.93 30.76 -16.54
C GLY A 8 -16.37 31.35 -15.20
N SER A 9 -17.36 32.24 -15.22
CA SER A 9 -17.86 32.96 -14.04
C SER A 9 -18.45 32.03 -12.99
N GLU A 10 -19.20 31.00 -13.40
CA GLU A 10 -19.79 30.01 -12.50
C GLU A 10 -18.73 29.17 -11.77
N TRP A 11 -17.64 28.82 -12.45
CA TRP A 11 -16.49 28.18 -11.79
C TRP A 11 -15.88 29.10 -10.72
N LYS A 12 -15.63 30.38 -11.06
CA LYS A 12 -15.06 31.36 -10.11
C LYS A 12 -15.94 31.53 -8.87
N LYS A 13 -17.26 31.65 -9.05
CA LYS A 13 -18.23 31.73 -7.94
C LYS A 13 -18.18 30.50 -7.05
N ALA A 14 -18.16 29.31 -7.65
CA ALA A 14 -18.08 28.07 -6.90
C ALA A 14 -16.76 27.94 -6.12
N VAL A 15 -15.61 28.26 -6.72
CA VAL A 15 -14.32 28.25 -6.01
C VAL A 15 -14.36 29.23 -4.84
N ALA A 16 -14.77 30.48 -5.06
CA ALA A 16 -14.84 31.48 -3.98
C ALA A 16 -15.75 31.02 -2.82
N HIS A 17 -16.87 30.36 -3.12
CA HIS A 17 -17.77 29.86 -2.10
C HIS A 17 -17.20 28.63 -1.35
N TYR A 18 -16.65 27.64 -2.05
CA TYR A 18 -16.27 26.35 -1.45
C TYR A 18 -14.80 26.27 -0.99
N TYR A 19 -13.92 27.19 -1.37
CA TYR A 19 -12.47 27.09 -1.09
C TYR A 19 -12.13 26.92 0.40
N ARG A 20 -12.89 27.57 1.30
CA ARG A 20 -12.76 27.41 2.77
C ARG A 20 -13.89 26.59 3.40
N ARG A 21 -14.72 25.95 2.59
CA ARG A 21 -15.93 25.20 3.00
C ARG A 21 -15.93 23.81 2.37
N ASN A 22 -14.76 23.18 2.33
CA ASN A 22 -14.59 21.82 1.86
C ASN A 22 -13.76 21.05 2.88
N MET A 23 -14.00 19.75 2.93
CA MET A 23 -13.21 18.81 3.70
C MET A 23 -13.13 17.49 2.93
N THR A 24 -12.09 16.72 3.21
CA THR A 24 -11.93 15.37 2.70
C THR A 24 -11.89 14.41 3.87
N ILE A 25 -12.69 13.34 3.78
CA ILE A 25 -12.61 12.21 4.69
C ILE A 25 -11.89 11.11 3.91
N SER A 26 -10.70 10.75 4.38
CA SER A 26 -9.89 9.71 3.76
C SER A 26 -9.99 8.42 4.56
N ILE A 27 -10.09 7.30 3.85
CA ILE A 27 -10.06 5.95 4.43
C ILE A 27 -8.84 5.21 3.93
N HIS A 28 -8.21 4.48 4.84
CA HIS A 28 -7.24 3.46 4.51
C HIS A 28 -7.82 2.12 4.92
N ALA A 29 -7.94 1.23 3.95
CA ALA A 29 -8.36 -0.14 4.17
C ALA A 29 -7.14 -1.06 4.07
N THR A 30 -7.29 -2.28 4.56
CA THR A 30 -6.29 -3.33 4.39
C THR A 30 -6.53 -4.09 3.08
N CYS A 31 -5.48 -4.63 2.47
CA CYS A 31 -5.62 -5.74 1.53
C CYS A 31 -5.06 -6.98 2.22
N LEU A 32 -5.80 -8.08 2.23
CA LEU A 32 -5.25 -9.32 2.75
C LEU A 32 -4.17 -9.89 1.82
N SER A 33 -3.27 -10.67 2.39
CA SER A 33 -2.25 -11.38 1.63
C SER A 33 -2.83 -12.60 0.93
N TYR A 34 -2.77 -12.61 -0.40
CA TYR A 34 -3.25 -13.71 -1.23
C TYR A 34 -2.11 -14.31 -2.05
N ARG A 35 -2.00 -15.65 -2.10
CA ARG A 35 -0.94 -16.34 -2.86
C ARG A 35 -1.03 -16.10 -4.37
N HIS A 36 -2.22 -15.86 -4.89
CA HIS A 36 -2.44 -15.57 -6.31
C HIS A 36 -2.13 -14.11 -6.68
N ASN A 37 -1.90 -13.24 -5.69
CA ASN A 37 -1.43 -11.88 -5.91
C ASN A 37 0.09 -11.88 -5.79
N TYR A 38 0.79 -11.57 -6.88
CA TYR A 38 2.25 -11.61 -6.90
C TYR A 38 2.83 -10.63 -7.92
N LEU A 39 4.11 -10.39 -7.73
CA LEU A 39 4.95 -9.63 -8.64
C LEU A 39 5.99 -10.56 -9.25
N ASP A 40 6.22 -10.44 -10.55
CA ASP A 40 7.25 -11.18 -11.25
C ASP A 40 7.90 -10.32 -12.34
N LEU A 41 8.95 -10.84 -12.96
CA LEU A 41 9.71 -10.11 -13.98
C LEU A 41 9.22 -10.48 -15.37
N ASP A 42 9.14 -9.48 -16.25
CA ASP A 42 8.76 -9.66 -17.64
C ASP A 42 9.90 -10.33 -18.44
N PRO A 43 9.65 -11.45 -19.14
CA PRO A 43 10.70 -12.16 -19.88
C PRO A 43 11.06 -11.49 -21.21
N THR A 44 10.28 -10.52 -21.68
CA THR A 44 10.39 -9.91 -23.01
C THR A 44 10.76 -8.43 -22.92
N TYR A 45 10.05 -7.68 -22.09
CA TYR A 45 10.22 -6.24 -21.99
C TYR A 45 11.18 -5.84 -20.89
N LYS A 46 12.00 -4.84 -21.20
CA LYS A 46 13.02 -4.30 -20.30
C LYS A 46 12.85 -2.80 -20.15
N ASP A 47 13.32 -2.27 -19.03
CA ASP A 47 13.43 -0.83 -18.82
C ASP A 47 14.61 -0.23 -19.60
N ALA A 48 14.80 1.08 -19.45
CA ALA A 48 15.88 1.82 -20.10
C ALA A 48 17.30 1.39 -19.66
N TYR A 49 17.41 0.63 -18.57
CA TYR A 49 18.68 0.11 -18.03
C TYR A 49 18.90 -1.37 -18.37
N GLY A 50 18.00 -1.97 -19.16
CA GLY A 50 18.09 -3.37 -19.58
C GLY A 50 17.63 -4.37 -18.52
N LEU A 51 16.99 -3.91 -17.44
CA LEU A 51 16.39 -4.77 -16.41
C LEU A 51 14.98 -5.20 -16.85
N PRO A 52 14.58 -6.45 -16.61
CA PRO A 52 13.20 -6.89 -16.84
C PRO A 52 12.17 -5.96 -16.17
N LEU A 53 11.10 -5.62 -16.89
CA LEU A 53 10.00 -4.84 -16.31
C LEU A 53 9.30 -5.64 -15.21
N LEU A 54 8.79 -4.94 -14.19
CA LEU A 54 7.92 -5.54 -13.19
C LEU A 54 6.53 -5.81 -13.77
N ARG A 55 6.07 -7.05 -13.66
CA ARG A 55 4.68 -7.44 -13.92
C ARG A 55 3.95 -7.63 -12.61
N MET A 56 2.68 -7.26 -12.60
CA MET A 56 1.82 -7.34 -11.43
C MET A 56 0.58 -8.15 -11.75
N THR A 57 0.45 -9.29 -11.08
CA THR A 57 -0.77 -10.08 -11.04
C THR A 57 -1.52 -9.70 -9.77
N PHE A 58 -2.52 -8.85 -9.91
CA PHE A 58 -3.29 -8.34 -8.78
C PHE A 58 -4.67 -7.90 -9.23
N ASP A 59 -5.69 -8.26 -8.45
CA ASP A 59 -7.00 -7.63 -8.49
C ASP A 59 -7.65 -7.59 -7.10
N TRP A 60 -8.69 -6.78 -6.95
CA TRP A 60 -9.45 -6.71 -5.71
C TRP A 60 -10.22 -8.00 -5.46
N ASN A 61 -10.17 -8.49 -4.22
CA ASN A 61 -10.95 -9.63 -3.78
C ASN A 61 -12.27 -9.18 -3.13
N GLU A 62 -13.23 -10.10 -2.97
CA GLU A 62 -14.54 -9.78 -2.41
C GLU A 62 -14.46 -9.12 -1.02
N ASN A 63 -13.49 -9.51 -0.20
CA ASN A 63 -13.28 -8.94 1.13
C ASN A 63 -13.00 -7.43 1.04
N GLU A 64 -12.02 -7.04 0.22
CA GLU A 64 -11.65 -5.64 0.03
C GLU A 64 -12.80 -4.84 -0.56
N LEU A 65 -13.56 -5.41 -1.52
CA LEU A 65 -14.72 -4.74 -2.10
C LEU A 65 -15.83 -4.49 -1.06
N ARG A 66 -16.15 -5.49 -0.22
CA ARG A 66 -17.15 -5.35 0.85
C ARG A 66 -16.69 -4.35 1.92
N MET A 67 -15.42 -4.42 2.30
CA MET A 67 -14.84 -3.49 3.29
C MET A 67 -14.82 -2.05 2.76
N MET A 68 -14.41 -1.83 1.51
CA MET A 68 -14.43 -0.51 0.89
C MET A 68 -15.84 0.05 0.77
N LYS A 69 -16.83 -0.79 0.44
CA LYS A 69 -18.24 -0.38 0.45
C LYS A 69 -18.68 0.09 1.84
N TYR A 70 -18.43 -0.72 2.86
CA TYR A 70 -18.78 -0.39 4.24
C TYR A 70 -18.11 0.90 4.72
N LEU A 71 -16.81 1.07 4.50
CA LEU A 71 -16.07 2.27 4.91
C LEU A 71 -16.55 3.52 4.19
N ASN A 72 -16.90 3.42 2.89
CA ASN A 72 -17.50 4.53 2.16
C ASN A 72 -18.85 4.95 2.74
N GLU A 73 -19.71 3.99 3.11
CA GLU A 73 -21.00 4.27 3.75
C GLU A 73 -20.81 5.01 5.08
N ARG A 74 -19.83 4.61 5.91
CA ARG A 74 -19.47 5.32 7.14
C ARG A 74 -18.97 6.75 6.89
N CYS A 75 -18.16 6.96 5.85
CA CYS A 75 -17.70 8.31 5.49
C CYS A 75 -18.85 9.22 5.07
N ILE A 76 -19.82 8.69 4.33
CA ILE A 76 -21.01 9.44 3.93
C ILE A 76 -21.84 9.82 5.17
N GLU A 77 -21.98 8.92 6.14
CA GLU A 77 -22.66 9.21 7.41
C GLU A 77 -21.98 10.32 8.21
N ILE A 78 -20.64 10.29 8.33
CA ILE A 78 -19.88 11.36 8.96
C ILE A 78 -20.10 12.69 8.21
N GLY A 79 -20.03 12.67 6.88
CA GLY A 79 -20.28 13.86 6.07
C GLY A 79 -21.69 14.44 6.26
N ARG A 80 -22.72 13.59 6.41
CA ARG A 80 -24.09 14.03 6.73
C ARG A 80 -24.17 14.64 8.13
N ALA A 81 -23.56 14.02 9.13
CA ALA A 81 -23.54 14.53 10.50
C ALA A 81 -22.86 15.90 10.60
N LEU A 82 -21.90 16.19 9.72
CA LEU A 82 -21.23 17.48 9.60
C LEU A 82 -22.01 18.51 8.75
N ASN A 83 -23.25 18.19 8.35
CA ASN A 83 -24.10 19.02 7.49
C ASN A 83 -23.43 19.43 6.16
N GLY A 84 -22.64 18.51 5.57
CA GLY A 84 -22.00 18.75 4.29
C GLY A 84 -23.03 19.01 3.19
N SER A 85 -23.01 20.20 2.60
CA SER A 85 -23.98 20.61 1.57
C SER A 85 -23.82 19.88 0.23
N ARG A 86 -22.65 19.27 0.00
CA ARG A 86 -22.37 18.40 -1.14
C ARG A 86 -21.50 17.24 -0.70
N LEU A 87 -22.08 16.03 -0.70
CA LEU A 87 -21.38 14.80 -0.36
C LEU A 87 -21.07 14.03 -1.64
N GLY A 88 -19.85 13.49 -1.73
CA GLY A 88 -19.44 12.63 -2.83
C GLY A 88 -18.42 11.62 -2.33
N GLY A 89 -18.66 10.35 -2.61
CA GLY A 89 -17.68 9.29 -2.44
C GLY A 89 -16.92 9.05 -3.74
N THR A 90 -15.71 8.54 -3.65
CA THR A 90 -14.98 8.04 -4.82
C THR A 90 -15.36 6.58 -5.06
N ASN A 91 -15.94 6.27 -6.22
CA ASN A 91 -16.06 4.90 -6.69
C ASN A 91 -14.88 4.61 -7.63
N LYS A 92 -13.93 3.78 -7.19
CA LYS A 92 -12.76 3.38 -7.98
C LYS A 92 -13.03 2.16 -8.88
N GLY A 93 -14.28 1.68 -8.94
CA GLY A 93 -14.64 0.45 -9.63
C GLY A 93 -14.38 -0.80 -8.79
N THR A 94 -14.64 -1.96 -9.39
CA THR A 94 -14.44 -3.28 -8.77
C THR A 94 -13.12 -3.94 -9.14
N HIS A 95 -12.38 -3.37 -10.09
CA HIS A 95 -11.10 -3.89 -10.57
C HIS A 95 -9.96 -2.92 -10.23
N PHE A 96 -8.77 -3.48 -10.02
CA PHE A 96 -7.57 -2.70 -9.88
C PHE A 96 -7.26 -1.98 -11.20
N GLY A 97 -6.86 -0.70 -11.09
CA GLY A 97 -6.52 0.11 -12.25
C GLY A 97 -5.29 0.98 -11.98
N ILE A 98 -4.38 1.04 -12.94
CA ILE A 98 -3.12 1.81 -12.83
C ILE A 98 -3.27 3.30 -13.19
N THR A 99 -4.40 3.68 -13.80
CA THR A 99 -4.64 5.06 -14.28
C THR A 99 -5.14 6.00 -13.18
N GLY A 100 -5.73 5.45 -12.13
CA GLY A 100 -6.16 6.19 -10.94
C GLY A 100 -5.18 6.02 -9.80
N TYR A 101 -5.01 7.05 -8.97
CA TYR A 101 -4.23 6.92 -7.75
C TYR A 101 -4.83 5.84 -6.84
N GLN A 102 -4.04 4.85 -6.43
CA GLN A 102 -4.46 3.78 -5.52
C GLN A 102 -3.97 4.05 -4.11
N SER A 103 -2.68 3.83 -3.89
CA SER A 103 -1.91 4.11 -2.67
C SER A 103 -0.43 4.02 -3.03
N THR A 104 0.43 4.59 -2.21
CA THR A 104 1.89 4.40 -2.29
C THR A 104 2.40 3.34 -1.29
N HIS A 105 1.51 2.71 -0.52
CA HIS A 105 1.84 1.71 0.50
C HIS A 105 1.93 0.29 -0.10
N ASN A 106 2.92 0.05 -0.96
CA ASN A 106 3.20 -1.28 -1.49
C ASN A 106 4.01 -2.09 -0.46
N VAL A 107 3.51 -3.26 -0.09
CA VAL A 107 4.09 -4.13 0.93
C VAL A 107 4.02 -5.59 0.50
N GLY A 108 4.83 -6.45 1.13
CA GLY A 108 4.94 -7.86 0.80
C GLY A 108 5.89 -8.17 -0.37
N GLY A 109 5.92 -9.43 -0.80
CA GLY A 109 6.82 -9.92 -1.87
C GLY A 109 8.06 -10.64 -1.35
N ALA A 110 8.79 -10.05 -0.40
CA ALA A 110 9.90 -10.71 0.32
C ALA A 110 9.56 -10.82 1.81
N VAL A 111 8.44 -11.50 2.09
CA VAL A 111 7.81 -11.46 3.42
C VAL A 111 8.70 -12.09 4.50
N MET A 112 8.69 -11.48 5.68
CA MET A 112 9.32 -12.05 6.88
C MET A 112 8.45 -13.16 7.46
N GLY A 113 9.06 -14.16 8.09
CA GLY A 113 8.34 -15.21 8.78
C GLY A 113 9.22 -16.08 9.65
N SER A 114 8.60 -17.10 10.24
CA SER A 114 9.27 -18.11 11.08
C SER A 114 9.54 -19.43 10.37
N ASN A 115 9.20 -19.53 9.08
CA ASN A 115 9.34 -20.76 8.30
C ASN A 115 9.86 -20.46 6.89
N PRO A 116 11.00 -21.04 6.47
CA PRO A 116 11.57 -20.83 5.14
C PRO A 116 10.66 -21.29 3.99
N SER A 117 9.71 -22.20 4.22
CA SER A 117 8.78 -22.64 3.16
C SER A 117 7.66 -21.65 2.86
N THR A 118 7.48 -20.62 3.70
CA THR A 118 6.39 -19.64 3.57
C THR A 118 6.85 -18.18 3.65
N SER A 119 8.16 -17.95 3.79
CA SER A 119 8.76 -16.61 3.92
C SER A 119 10.13 -16.56 3.26
N VAL A 120 10.55 -15.36 2.85
CA VAL A 120 11.84 -15.14 2.17
C VAL A 120 12.93 -14.77 3.18
N VAL A 121 12.56 -14.05 4.23
CA VAL A 121 13.48 -13.66 5.30
C VAL A 121 12.98 -14.11 6.67
N ASN A 122 13.90 -14.35 7.59
CA ASN A 122 13.59 -14.69 8.97
C ASN A 122 13.20 -13.43 9.78
N LYS A 123 12.97 -13.60 11.09
CA LYS A 123 12.58 -12.52 12.01
C LYS A 123 13.60 -11.36 12.12
N TYR A 124 14.83 -11.54 11.65
CA TYR A 124 15.89 -10.53 11.63
C TYR A 124 16.08 -9.89 10.25
N LEU A 125 15.18 -10.19 9.30
CA LEU A 125 15.26 -9.75 7.91
C LEU A 125 16.45 -10.32 7.13
N GLN A 126 17.06 -11.39 7.65
CA GLN A 126 18.09 -12.16 6.96
C GLN A 126 17.44 -13.19 6.03
N SER A 127 17.97 -13.33 4.82
CA SER A 127 17.53 -14.35 3.86
C SER A 127 17.72 -15.76 4.43
N TRP A 128 16.75 -16.64 4.21
CA TRP A 128 16.87 -18.06 4.55
C TRP A 128 17.91 -18.78 3.68
N ASP A 129 18.07 -18.35 2.42
CA ASP A 129 18.93 -19.02 1.43
C ASP A 129 20.35 -18.46 1.40
N VAL A 130 20.54 -17.20 1.81
CA VAL A 130 21.80 -16.46 1.67
C VAL A 130 22.14 -15.76 2.98
N SER A 131 23.01 -16.36 3.78
CA SER A 131 23.27 -15.94 5.16
C SER A 131 23.88 -14.54 5.31
N ASN A 132 24.47 -13.97 4.27
CA ASN A 132 25.02 -12.61 4.27
C ASN A 132 24.10 -11.57 3.60
N LEU A 133 22.87 -11.94 3.25
CA LEU A 133 21.87 -11.05 2.63
C LEU A 133 20.78 -10.66 3.64
N PHE A 134 20.53 -9.37 3.75
CA PHE A 134 19.45 -8.80 4.55
C PHE A 134 18.53 -7.96 3.65
N VAL A 135 17.21 -8.11 3.81
CA VAL A 135 16.21 -7.40 3.00
C VAL A 135 15.32 -6.56 3.90
N VAL A 136 15.55 -5.25 3.88
CA VAL A 136 14.87 -4.29 4.75
C VAL A 136 13.94 -3.41 3.93
N GLY A 137 12.64 -3.43 4.25
CA GLY A 137 11.65 -2.59 3.57
C GLY A 137 10.22 -3.04 3.78
N GLY A 138 9.29 -2.38 3.08
CA GLY A 138 7.87 -2.77 3.06
C GLY A 138 7.64 -4.19 2.55
N SER A 139 8.62 -4.76 1.84
CA SER A 139 8.56 -6.12 1.32
C SER A 139 8.48 -7.20 2.41
N ALA A 140 8.99 -6.89 3.60
CA ALA A 140 9.03 -7.81 4.74
C ALA A 140 7.66 -8.05 5.38
N PHE A 141 6.64 -7.26 5.05
CA PHE A 141 5.35 -7.35 5.74
C PHE A 141 4.56 -8.56 5.24
N PRO A 142 4.21 -9.52 6.11
CA PRO A 142 3.38 -10.66 5.73
C PRO A 142 1.91 -10.26 5.54
N GLN A 143 1.51 -9.10 6.05
CA GLN A 143 0.17 -8.53 5.92
C GLN A 143 0.24 -7.01 5.79
N GLN A 144 -0.63 -6.42 4.98
CA GLN A 144 -0.74 -4.98 4.89
C GLN A 144 -1.39 -4.39 6.15
N PRO A 145 -0.77 -3.39 6.80
CA PRO A 145 -1.42 -2.65 7.87
C PRO A 145 -2.44 -1.64 7.29
N ALA A 146 -3.46 -1.31 8.08
CA ALA A 146 -4.40 -0.25 7.71
C ALA A 146 -3.76 1.15 7.74
N ASN A 147 -2.71 1.34 8.55
CA ASN A 147 -1.95 2.59 8.64
C ASN A 147 -0.74 2.58 7.70
N GLY A 148 -0.08 3.74 7.54
CA GLY A 148 1.13 3.82 6.73
C GLY A 148 2.26 2.92 7.25
N PRO A 149 2.97 2.17 6.39
CA PRO A 149 3.95 1.18 6.82
C PRO A 149 5.31 1.79 7.19
N THR A 150 5.58 3.05 6.83
CA THR A 150 6.93 3.66 6.89
C THR A 150 7.56 3.66 8.27
N GLU A 151 6.78 3.95 9.32
CA GLU A 151 7.28 3.94 10.69
C GLU A 151 7.72 2.52 11.09
N THR A 152 6.93 1.52 10.74
CA THR A 152 7.28 0.11 10.96
C THR A 152 8.45 -0.34 10.11
N ILE A 153 8.60 0.17 8.88
CA ILE A 153 9.82 -0.04 8.07
C ILE A 153 11.05 0.51 8.79
N GLY A 154 10.94 1.71 9.38
CA GLY A 154 12.02 2.30 10.19
C GLY A 154 12.38 1.44 11.40
N MET A 155 11.38 0.93 12.13
CA MET A 155 11.61 0.01 13.25
C MET A 155 12.28 -1.29 12.80
N LEU A 156 11.84 -1.86 11.69
CA LEU A 156 12.44 -3.04 11.07
C LEU A 156 13.89 -2.80 10.63
N ALA A 157 14.22 -1.59 10.16
CA ALA A 157 15.58 -1.22 9.82
C ALA A 157 16.49 -1.18 11.07
N CYS A 158 16.04 -0.58 12.16
CA CYS A 158 16.76 -0.61 13.44
C CYS A 158 16.92 -2.04 13.95
N TRP A 159 15.86 -2.85 13.88
CA TRP A 159 15.87 -4.25 14.30
C TRP A 159 16.88 -5.10 13.53
N ALA A 160 16.90 -4.98 12.19
CA ALA A 160 17.88 -5.65 11.36
C ALA A 160 19.31 -5.14 11.63
N ALA A 161 19.50 -3.84 11.81
CA ALA A 161 20.81 -3.27 12.14
C ALA A 161 21.35 -3.80 13.48
N ASP A 162 20.50 -3.98 14.48
CA ASP A 162 20.87 -4.60 15.75
C ASP A 162 21.34 -6.04 15.55
N ALA A 163 20.60 -6.83 14.78
CA ALA A 163 20.95 -8.21 14.47
C ALA A 163 22.23 -8.32 13.62
N ILE A 164 22.46 -7.38 12.70
CA ILE A 164 23.67 -7.32 11.87
C ILE A 164 24.93 -7.10 12.72
N LYS A 165 24.85 -6.32 13.82
CA LYS A 165 26.00 -6.15 14.73
C LYS A 165 26.47 -7.49 15.31
N ASP A 166 25.53 -8.37 15.65
CA ASP A 166 25.85 -9.70 16.15
C ASP A 166 26.32 -10.63 15.03
N TYR A 167 25.67 -10.57 13.86
CA TYR A 167 26.09 -11.31 12.66
C TYR A 167 27.55 -11.03 12.28
N VAL A 168 27.98 -9.76 12.25
CA VAL A 168 29.35 -9.40 11.83
C VAL A 168 30.41 -10.00 12.75
N ARG A 169 30.08 -10.25 14.03
CA ARG A 169 31.00 -10.89 14.99
C ARG A 169 31.12 -12.40 14.75
N ASN A 170 30.07 -13.04 14.23
CA ASN A 170 30.05 -14.46 13.90
C ASN A 170 29.14 -14.71 12.68
N PRO A 171 29.67 -14.60 11.45
CA PRO A 171 28.87 -14.65 10.24
C PRO A 171 28.20 -16.02 10.01
N ALA A 172 26.93 -16.15 10.41
CA ALA A 172 26.13 -17.35 10.29
C ALA A 172 24.63 -17.03 10.18
N SER A 173 23.79 -18.05 9.97
CA SER A 173 22.34 -17.91 10.19
C SER A 173 22.09 -17.40 11.61
N LEU A 174 21.24 -16.38 11.74
CA LEU A 174 20.84 -15.81 13.03
C LEU A 174 19.70 -16.62 13.71
N VAL A 175 19.21 -17.65 13.03
CA VAL A 175 18.16 -18.57 13.47
C VAL A 175 18.61 -20.01 13.32
#